data_AF-A0A100VHT8-F1
#
_entry.id   AF-A0A100VHT8-F1
#
_cell.length_a   1.000
_cell.length_b   1.000
_cell.length_c   1.000
_cell.angle_alpha   90.00
_cell.angle_beta   90.00
_cell.angle_gamma   90.00
#
_symmetry.space_group_name_H-M   'P 1'
#
loop_
_entity.id
_entity.type
_entity.pdbx_description
1 polymer ?
#
loop_
_entity_poly.entity_id
_entity_poly.type
_entity_poly.pdbx_seq_one_letter_code
_entity_poly.pdbx_strand_id
1 'polypeptide(L)'
;MKVVMNHMMEEGSGRTRQKHVRRTYGFLIALLLIVLWILVIWSMSTQSSQQQDIQPWLHKWSQKLQIGFTLPDVQFTYGEYEYSLKQRPYDFAEFIFRKSAHLFVYAVLAVLVYGGLRYRRTSIITCIVSALAVVCIIASIDEYIQQFSPDRTSSIRDVGVDLLGGCCGIAIYAGLQFLIRRIRKRKHTPIQSE
;
A
#
# COMPACT_ATOMS: atom_id res chain seq x y z
N MET A 1 4.12 -48.76 26.03
CA MET A 1 3.07 -48.07 25.23
C MET A 1 2.65 -46.71 25.78
N LYS A 2 2.30 -46.58 27.08
CA LYS A 2 1.88 -45.29 27.68
C LYS A 2 2.95 -44.17 27.63
N VAL A 3 4.23 -44.49 27.84
CA VAL A 3 5.32 -43.50 27.83
C VAL A 3 5.55 -42.91 26.43
N VAL A 4 5.50 -43.73 25.39
CA VAL A 4 5.61 -43.28 23.98
C VAL A 4 4.41 -42.39 23.61
N MET A 5 3.20 -42.75 24.06
CA MET A 5 2.00 -41.94 23.81
C MET A 5 2.09 -40.56 24.47
N ASN A 6 2.54 -40.48 25.72
CA ASN A 6 2.73 -39.20 26.43
C ASN A 6 3.78 -38.32 25.75
N HIS A 7 4.90 -38.91 25.31
CA HIS A 7 5.96 -38.16 24.64
C HIS A 7 5.50 -37.61 23.28
N MET A 8 4.75 -38.41 22.51
CA MET A 8 4.13 -37.98 21.24
C MET A 8 3.09 -36.86 21.44
N MET A 9 2.32 -36.91 22.54
CA MET A 9 1.36 -35.86 22.88
C MET A 9 2.03 -34.55 23.35
N GLU A 10 3.11 -34.64 24.13
CA GLU A 10 3.91 -33.47 24.54
C GLU A 10 4.60 -32.80 23.34
N GLU A 11 5.18 -33.58 22.41
CA GLU A 11 5.80 -33.03 21.20
C GLU A 11 4.77 -32.36 20.27
N GLY A 12 3.58 -32.95 20.13
CA GLY A 12 2.46 -32.37 19.38
C GLY A 12 1.95 -31.06 20.01
N SER A 13 1.86 -31.02 21.33
CA SER A 13 1.47 -29.83 22.11
C SER A 13 2.53 -28.72 22.00
N GLY A 14 3.82 -29.07 22.11
CA GLY A 14 4.94 -28.13 21.94
C GLY A 14 4.99 -27.50 20.56
N ARG A 15 4.84 -28.29 19.48
CA ARG A 15 4.82 -27.79 18.09
C ARG A 15 3.61 -26.92 17.78
N THR A 16 2.43 -27.24 18.33
CA THR A 16 1.22 -26.42 18.12
C THR A 16 1.32 -25.10 18.90
N ARG A 17 1.80 -25.12 20.14
CA ARG A 17 2.08 -23.94 20.96
C ARG A 17 3.12 -23.02 20.32
N GLN A 18 4.25 -23.56 19.84
CA GLN A 18 5.31 -22.76 19.19
C GLN A 18 4.82 -22.11 17.87
N LYS A 19 4.03 -22.84 17.07
CA LYS A 19 3.39 -22.28 15.87
C LYS A 19 2.40 -21.17 16.21
N HIS A 20 1.66 -21.30 17.31
CA HIS A 20 0.72 -20.28 17.77
C HIS A 20 1.45 -19.01 18.22
N VAL A 21 2.48 -19.15 19.05
CA VAL A 21 3.30 -18.04 19.57
C VAL A 21 3.94 -17.24 18.43
N ARG A 22 4.56 -17.91 17.44
CA ARG A 22 5.15 -17.25 16.27
C ARG A 22 4.14 -16.45 15.45
N ARG A 23 2.90 -16.95 15.33
CA ARG A 23 1.82 -16.24 14.62
C ARG A 23 1.34 -15.02 15.39
N THR A 24 1.23 -15.12 16.72
CA THR A 24 0.87 -13.99 17.58
C THR A 24 1.89 -12.87 17.42
N TYR A 25 3.19 -13.16 17.53
CA TYR A 25 4.22 -12.14 17.31
C TYR A 25 4.19 -11.54 15.90
N GLY A 26 3.99 -12.36 14.86
CA GLY A 26 3.85 -11.86 13.49
C GLY A 26 2.67 -10.90 13.32
N PHE A 27 1.54 -11.19 13.98
CA PHE A 27 0.38 -10.28 14.00
C PHE A 27 0.67 -8.99 14.79
N LEU A 28 1.33 -9.08 15.94
CA LEU A 28 1.69 -7.89 16.74
C LEU A 28 2.67 -6.97 16.00
N ILE A 29 3.67 -7.55 15.32
CA ILE A 29 4.59 -6.79 14.47
C ILE A 29 3.82 -6.12 13.32
N ALA A 30 2.88 -6.83 12.68
CA ALA A 30 2.05 -6.25 11.63
C ALA A 30 1.21 -5.06 12.16
N LEU A 31 0.61 -5.18 13.35
CA LEU A 31 -0.11 -4.07 13.98
C LEU A 31 0.81 -2.88 14.24
N LEU A 32 2.02 -3.12 14.78
CA LEU A 32 2.99 -2.05 15.00
C LEU A 32 3.34 -1.34 13.69
N LEU A 33 3.61 -2.09 12.62
CA LEU A 33 3.89 -1.53 11.29
C LEU A 33 2.71 -0.74 10.72
N ILE A 34 1.48 -1.19 10.92
CA ILE A 34 0.27 -0.46 10.50
C ILE A 34 0.19 0.88 11.23
N VAL A 35 0.38 0.88 12.55
CA VAL A 35 0.35 2.11 13.36
C VAL A 35 1.44 3.07 12.90
N LEU A 36 2.69 2.59 12.75
CA LEU A 36 3.79 3.40 12.25
C LEU A 36 3.50 3.98 10.86
N TRP A 37 2.89 3.19 9.97
CA TRP A 37 2.54 3.64 8.63
C TRP A 37 1.41 4.69 8.64
N ILE A 38 0.41 4.54 9.51
CA ILE A 38 -0.63 5.56 9.72
C ILE A 38 -0.02 6.86 10.24
N LEU A 39 0.98 6.80 11.12
CA LEU A 39 1.71 7.99 11.59
C LEU A 39 2.48 8.67 10.45
N VAL A 40 3.05 7.90 9.51
CA VAL A 40 3.67 8.46 8.30
C VAL A 40 2.63 9.18 7.44
N ILE A 41 1.47 8.56 7.20
CA ILE A 41 0.36 9.18 6.46
C ILE A 41 -0.07 10.48 7.14
N TRP A 42 -0.30 10.44 8.45
CA TRP A 42 -0.67 11.61 9.23
C TRP A 42 0.37 12.73 9.09
N SER A 43 1.65 12.41 9.24
CA SER A 43 2.73 13.39 9.13
C SER A 43 2.80 14.04 7.75
N MET A 44 2.37 13.34 6.69
CA MET A 44 2.26 13.89 5.33
C MET A 44 0.96 14.70 5.16
N SER A 45 -0.13 14.26 5.79
CA SER A 45 -1.45 14.93 5.75
C SER A 45 -1.41 16.34 6.33
N THR A 46 -0.62 16.55 7.38
CA THR A 46 -0.50 17.86 8.06
C THR A 46 0.39 18.87 7.34
N GLN A 47 1.09 18.48 6.27
CA GLN A 47 2.00 19.38 5.55
C GLN A 47 1.23 20.26 4.56
N SER A 48 1.55 21.55 4.51
CA SER A 48 0.91 22.48 3.57
C SER A 48 1.33 22.23 2.12
N SER A 49 0.58 22.77 1.15
CA SER A 49 0.93 22.65 -0.29
C SER A 49 2.33 23.19 -0.60
N GLN A 50 2.75 24.27 0.07
CA GLN A 50 4.11 24.82 -0.10
C GLN A 50 5.22 23.89 0.40
N GLN A 51 4.95 23.06 1.41
CA GLN A 51 5.92 22.11 1.93
C GLN A 51 6.05 20.85 1.06
N GLN A 52 5.04 20.56 0.24
CA GLN A 52 5.02 19.43 -0.68
C GLN A 52 5.33 19.82 -2.13
N ASP A 53 5.78 21.05 -2.34
CA ASP A 53 6.12 21.57 -3.66
C ASP A 53 7.36 20.86 -4.22
N ILE A 54 7.15 20.10 -5.29
CA ILE A 54 8.21 19.42 -6.03
C ILE A 54 8.69 20.21 -7.25
N GLN A 55 8.04 21.34 -7.57
CA GLN A 55 8.36 22.15 -8.73
C GLN A 55 9.81 22.64 -8.73
N PRO A 56 10.43 23.09 -7.61
CA PRO A 56 11.83 23.50 -7.61
C PRO A 56 12.77 22.38 -8.05
N TRP A 57 12.48 21.15 -7.64
CA TRP A 57 13.24 19.96 -8.04
C TRP A 57 13.01 19.63 -9.52
N LEU A 58 11.75 19.69 -9.98
CA LEU A 58 11.41 19.46 -11.39
C LEU A 58 12.09 20.45 -12.33
N HIS A 59 12.11 21.74 -11.98
CA HIS A 59 12.78 22.78 -12.75
C HIS A 59 14.28 22.51 -12.86
N LYS A 60 14.93 22.15 -11.75
CA LYS A 60 16.37 21.83 -11.71
C LYS A 60 16.72 20.64 -12.59
N TRP A 61 15.91 19.58 -12.55
CA TRP A 61 16.13 18.39 -13.39
C TRP A 61 15.82 18.65 -14.86
N SER A 62 14.73 19.38 -15.15
CA SER A 62 14.34 19.77 -16.51
C SER A 62 15.46 20.54 -17.23
N GLN A 63 16.06 21.53 -16.55
CA GLN A 63 17.19 22.31 -17.08
C GLN A 63 18.42 21.43 -17.33
N LYS A 64 18.70 20.46 -16.46
CA LYS A 64 19.83 19.54 -16.59
C LYS A 64 19.66 18.55 -17.75
N LEU A 65 18.42 18.16 -18.05
CA LEU A 65 18.09 17.18 -19.08
C LEU A 65 17.92 17.79 -20.48
N GLN A 66 18.00 19.11 -20.65
CA GLN A 66 17.68 19.83 -21.90
C GLN A 66 16.51 19.17 -22.61
N ILE A 67 15.35 19.11 -21.96
CA ILE A 67 14.17 18.39 -22.44
C ILE A 67 13.66 19.07 -23.72
N GLY A 68 14.25 18.72 -24.86
CA GLY A 68 13.86 19.12 -26.21
C GLY A 68 12.74 18.23 -26.76
N PHE A 69 11.78 17.87 -25.92
CA PHE A 69 10.62 17.09 -26.35
C PHE A 69 9.47 18.05 -26.67
N THR A 70 8.95 17.97 -27.89
CA THR A 70 7.62 18.51 -28.20
C THR A 70 6.60 17.76 -27.36
N LEU A 71 6.19 18.35 -26.23
CA LEU A 71 5.22 17.74 -25.34
C LEU A 71 3.89 17.56 -26.09
N PRO A 72 3.29 16.35 -26.05
CA PRO A 72 1.98 16.13 -26.64
C PRO A 72 0.95 17.01 -25.92
N ASP A 73 -0.05 17.47 -26.66
CA ASP A 73 -1.11 18.32 -26.11
C ASP A 73 -2.13 17.47 -25.34
N VAL A 74 -1.71 16.98 -24.18
CA VAL A 74 -2.56 16.25 -23.24
C VAL A 74 -3.12 17.25 -22.24
N GLN A 75 -4.44 17.38 -22.25
CA GLN A 75 -5.18 18.29 -21.40
C GLN A 75 -6.28 17.50 -20.69
N PHE A 76 -6.44 17.68 -19.39
CA PHE A 76 -7.57 17.11 -18.66
C PHE A 76 -8.02 18.03 -17.54
N THR A 77 -9.32 17.97 -17.23
CA THR A 77 -9.92 18.72 -16.14
C THR A 77 -10.10 17.80 -14.93
N TYR A 78 -9.61 18.23 -13.76
CA TYR A 78 -9.78 17.51 -12.50
C TYR A 78 -10.38 18.44 -11.44
N GLY A 79 -11.68 18.26 -11.18
CA GLY A 79 -12.45 19.22 -10.38
C GLY A 79 -12.60 20.53 -11.15
N GLU A 80 -12.25 21.65 -10.52
CA GLU A 80 -12.28 23.00 -11.10
C GLU A 80 -10.96 23.40 -11.79
N TYR A 81 -9.97 22.50 -11.83
CA TYR A 81 -8.62 22.80 -12.32
C TYR A 81 -8.33 22.12 -13.66
N GLU A 82 -7.77 22.88 -14.59
CA GLU A 82 -7.28 22.37 -15.88
C GLU A 82 -5.78 22.11 -15.82
N TYR A 83 -5.41 20.87 -16.12
CA TYR A 83 -4.02 20.44 -16.22
C TYR A 83 -3.67 20.23 -17.69
N SER A 84 -2.73 21.03 -18.20
CA SER A 84 -2.23 20.93 -19.56
C SER A 84 -0.73 20.64 -19.52
N LEU A 85 -0.32 19.51 -20.09
CA LEU A 85 1.09 19.13 -20.18
C LEU A 85 1.90 20.15 -20.99
N LYS A 86 1.28 20.76 -22.01
CA LYS A 86 1.95 21.71 -22.91
C LYS A 86 2.02 23.12 -22.32
N GLN A 87 0.95 23.58 -21.67
CA GLN A 87 0.88 24.95 -21.14
C GLN A 87 1.46 25.07 -19.72
N ARG A 88 1.25 24.04 -18.88
CA ARG A 88 1.68 24.00 -17.47
C ARG A 88 2.30 22.63 -17.12
N PRO A 89 3.47 22.28 -17.67
CA PRO A 89 4.08 20.97 -17.49
C PRO A 89 4.43 20.64 -16.03
N TYR A 90 4.79 21.64 -15.24
CA TYR A 90 5.18 21.45 -13.84
C TYR A 90 3.98 21.14 -12.94
N ASP A 91 2.88 21.90 -13.07
CA ASP A 91 1.62 21.61 -12.37
C ASP A 91 1.09 20.23 -12.72
N PHE A 92 1.16 19.84 -14.00
CA PHE A 92 0.79 18.50 -14.45
C PHE A 92 1.64 17.41 -13.80
N ALA A 93 2.97 17.57 -13.81
CA ALA A 93 3.87 16.59 -13.23
C ALA A 93 3.70 16.47 -11.71
N GLU A 94 3.51 17.60 -11.02
CA GLU A 94 3.20 17.64 -9.58
C GLU A 94 1.89 16.92 -9.26
N PHE A 95 0.83 17.19 -10.04
CA PHE A 95 -0.44 16.49 -9.88
C PHE A 95 -0.28 14.97 -10.01
N ILE A 96 0.39 14.50 -11.08
CA ILE A 96 0.62 13.06 -11.31
C ILE A 96 1.47 12.46 -10.20
N PHE A 97 2.52 13.15 -9.76
CA PHE A 97 3.37 12.68 -8.67
C PHE A 97 2.59 12.56 -7.37
N ARG A 98 1.80 13.57 -6.99
CA ARG A 98 0.95 13.54 -5.80
C ARG A 98 -0.04 12.38 -5.87
N LYS A 99 -0.81 12.25 -6.95
CA LYS A 99 -1.77 11.14 -7.10
C LYS A 99 -1.10 9.77 -7.05
N SER A 100 0.09 9.63 -7.63
CA SER A 100 0.87 8.38 -7.57
C SER A 100 1.38 8.08 -6.16
N ALA A 101 1.83 9.10 -5.42
CA ALA A 101 2.27 8.95 -4.04
C ALA A 101 1.12 8.51 -3.12
N HIS A 102 -0.04 9.15 -3.25
CA HIS A 102 -1.26 8.75 -2.56
C HIS A 102 -1.63 7.29 -2.87
N LEU A 103 -1.74 6.95 -4.15
CA LEU A 103 -2.00 5.57 -4.60
C LEU A 103 -1.03 4.55 -3.97
N PHE A 104 0.26 4.87 -3.93
CA PHE A 104 1.29 4.01 -3.35
C PHE A 104 1.17 3.87 -1.83
N VAL A 105 1.00 4.98 -1.11
CA VAL A 105 0.96 4.98 0.36
C VAL A 105 -0.25 4.19 0.88
N TYR A 106 -1.41 4.34 0.22
CA TYR A 106 -2.61 3.57 0.55
C TYR A 106 -2.55 2.11 0.06
N ALA A 107 -1.86 1.83 -1.05
CA ALA A 107 -1.55 0.46 -1.45
C ALA A 107 -0.72 -0.28 -0.38
N VAL A 108 0.30 0.37 0.17
CA VAL A 108 1.13 -0.21 1.26
C VAL A 108 0.29 -0.43 2.52
N LEU A 109 -0.54 0.53 2.91
CA LEU A 109 -1.45 0.38 4.06
C LEU A 109 -2.36 -0.85 3.89
N ALA A 110 -2.98 -0.99 2.71
CA ALA A 110 -3.85 -2.13 2.40
C ALA A 110 -3.11 -3.47 2.50
N VAL A 111 -1.88 -3.54 1.98
CA VAL A 111 -1.04 -4.74 2.05
C VAL A 111 -0.65 -5.09 3.49
N LEU A 112 -0.31 -4.10 4.31
CA LEU A 112 0.02 -4.32 5.72
C LEU A 112 -1.18 -4.87 6.50
N VAL A 113 -2.37 -4.27 6.34
CA VAL A 113 -3.60 -4.74 6.99
C VAL A 113 -3.99 -6.14 6.51
N TYR A 114 -4.01 -6.34 5.18
CA TYR A 114 -4.31 -7.64 4.59
C TYR A 114 -3.32 -8.72 5.09
N GLY A 115 -2.02 -8.47 4.95
CA GLY A 115 -0.96 -9.39 5.37
C GLY A 115 -1.00 -9.70 6.87
N GLY A 116 -1.25 -8.69 7.71
CA GLY A 116 -1.45 -8.83 9.15
C GLY A 116 -2.58 -9.79 9.49
N LEU A 117 -3.76 -9.60 8.88
CA LEU A 117 -4.93 -10.45 9.10
C LEU A 117 -4.72 -11.90 8.62
N ARG A 118 -3.90 -12.10 7.58
CA ARG A 118 -3.55 -13.46 7.12
C ARG A 118 -2.82 -14.29 8.18
N TYR A 119 -2.14 -13.68 9.17
CA TYR A 119 -1.54 -14.43 10.29
C TYR A 119 -2.58 -15.08 11.20
N ARG A 120 -3.79 -14.51 11.31
CA ARG A 120 -4.90 -15.02 12.13
C ARG A 120 -5.79 -16.06 11.45
N ARG A 121 -5.43 -16.52 10.22
CA ARG A 121 -6.25 -17.43 9.40
C ARG A 121 -7.66 -16.93 9.09
N THR A 122 -7.89 -15.62 9.14
CA THR A 122 -9.14 -15.01 8.72
C THR A 122 -9.41 -15.33 7.24
N SER A 123 -10.69 -15.42 6.86
CA SER A 123 -11.10 -15.63 5.46
C SER A 123 -10.49 -14.56 4.56
N ILE A 124 -10.22 -14.91 3.29
CA ILE A 124 -9.63 -13.96 2.33
C ILE A 124 -10.54 -12.76 2.13
N ILE A 125 -11.85 -12.99 2.02
CA ILE A 125 -12.86 -11.93 1.84
C ILE A 125 -12.82 -10.96 3.02
N THR A 126 -12.83 -11.46 4.25
CA THR A 126 -12.72 -10.61 5.44
C THR A 126 -11.42 -9.81 5.45
N CYS A 127 -10.30 -10.41 5.04
CA CYS A 127 -9.03 -9.67 4.97
C CYS A 127 -9.09 -8.52 3.96
N ILE A 128 -9.71 -8.74 2.79
CA ILE A 128 -9.86 -7.71 1.74
C ILE A 128 -10.79 -6.60 2.24
N VAL A 129 -11.98 -6.96 2.74
CA VAL A 129 -12.97 -5.99 3.21
C VAL A 129 -12.41 -5.16 4.36
N SER A 130 -11.75 -5.78 5.34
CA SER A 130 -11.13 -5.04 6.44
C SER A 130 -9.99 -4.13 5.97
N ALA A 131 -9.16 -4.56 5.03
CA ALA A 131 -8.09 -3.71 4.48
C ALA A 131 -8.65 -2.50 3.75
N LEU A 132 -9.66 -2.68 2.88
CA LEU A 132 -10.29 -1.59 2.15
C LEU A 132 -11.09 -0.66 3.08
N ALA A 133 -11.74 -1.20 4.12
CA ALA A 133 -12.41 -0.38 5.13
C ALA A 133 -11.41 0.52 5.88
N VAL A 134 -10.25 -0.03 6.28
CA VAL A 134 -9.19 0.77 6.92
C VAL A 134 -8.67 1.84 5.96
N VAL A 135 -8.41 1.51 4.70
CA VAL A 135 -7.99 2.50 3.69
C VAL A 135 -9.03 3.60 3.54
N CYS A 136 -10.32 3.25 3.41
CA CYS A 136 -11.42 4.21 3.28
C CYS A 136 -11.45 5.20 4.46
N ILE A 137 -11.36 4.68 5.69
CA ILE A 137 -11.39 5.48 6.90
C ILE A 137 -10.18 6.43 6.95
N ILE A 138 -8.97 5.90 6.74
CA ILE A 138 -7.75 6.72 6.82
C ILE A 138 -7.70 7.77 5.70
N ALA A 139 -8.09 7.42 4.47
CA ALA A 139 -8.17 8.36 3.35
C ALA A 139 -9.22 9.45 3.58
N SER A 140 -10.38 9.09 4.16
CA SER A 140 -11.40 10.08 4.52
C SER A 140 -10.91 11.05 5.60
N ILE A 141 -10.14 10.56 6.58
CA ILE A 141 -9.53 11.40 7.62
C ILE A 141 -8.45 12.31 7.00
N ASP A 142 -7.64 11.77 6.09
CA ASP A 142 -6.61 12.53 5.39
C ASP A 142 -7.21 13.70 4.59
N GLU A 143 -8.25 13.44 3.78
CA GLU A 143 -8.98 14.49 3.07
C GLU A 143 -9.61 15.51 4.02
N TYR A 144 -10.17 15.04 5.14
CA TYR A 144 -10.73 15.92 6.17
C TYR A 144 -9.67 16.82 6.79
N ILE A 145 -8.44 16.36 7.02
CA ILE A 145 -7.35 17.19 7.53
C ILE A 145 -6.86 18.16 6.45
N GLN A 146 -6.71 17.69 5.22
CA GLN A 146 -6.23 18.50 4.10
C GLN A 146 -7.18 19.64 3.73
N GLN A 147 -8.50 19.49 3.91
CA GLN A 147 -9.47 20.56 3.62
C GLN A 147 -9.24 21.82 4.48
N PHE A 148 -8.58 21.70 5.63
CA PHE A 148 -8.25 22.83 6.50
C PHE A 148 -6.90 23.48 6.17
N SER A 149 -6.16 22.94 5.21
CA SER A 149 -4.91 23.51 4.74
C SER A 149 -5.18 24.50 3.59
N PRO A 150 -4.62 25.72 3.63
CA PRO A 150 -4.71 26.65 2.52
C PRO A 150 -4.13 26.04 1.24
N ASP A 151 -4.74 26.34 0.10
CA ASP A 151 -4.26 25.93 -1.23
C ASP A 151 -4.28 24.41 -1.49
N ARG A 152 -5.12 23.64 -0.77
CA ARG A 152 -5.40 22.22 -1.06
C ARG A 152 -6.77 22.07 -1.70
N THR A 153 -6.81 21.37 -2.82
CA THR A 153 -8.06 20.88 -3.41
C THR A 153 -8.43 19.54 -2.77
N SER A 154 -9.11 19.56 -1.62
CA SER A 154 -9.68 18.34 -1.05
C SER A 154 -10.85 17.88 -1.91
N SER A 155 -10.88 16.61 -2.30
CA SER A 155 -11.97 16.08 -3.13
C SER A 155 -12.33 14.67 -2.71
N ILE A 156 -13.63 14.38 -2.65
CA ILE A 156 -14.11 13.01 -2.40
C ILE A 156 -13.63 12.01 -3.47
N ARG A 157 -13.23 12.51 -4.64
CA ARG A 157 -12.60 11.73 -5.71
C ARG A 157 -11.25 11.15 -5.26
N ASP A 158 -10.55 11.81 -4.35
CA ASP A 158 -9.22 11.41 -3.90
C ASP A 158 -9.30 10.18 -3.00
N VAL A 159 -10.32 10.08 -2.14
CA VAL A 159 -10.65 8.85 -1.41
C VAL A 159 -10.88 7.67 -2.37
N GLY A 160 -11.53 7.92 -3.51
CA GLY A 160 -11.74 6.92 -4.55
C GLY A 160 -10.43 6.45 -5.18
N VAL A 161 -9.52 7.37 -5.49
CA VAL A 161 -8.17 7.05 -5.99
C VAL A 161 -7.38 6.24 -4.97
N ASP A 162 -7.44 6.60 -3.69
CA ASP A 162 -6.76 5.89 -2.61
C ASP A 162 -7.28 4.47 -2.41
N LEU A 163 -8.59 4.28 -2.55
CA LEU A 163 -9.21 2.95 -2.55
C LEU A 163 -8.78 2.10 -3.75
N LEU A 164 -8.62 2.71 -4.94
CA LEU A 164 -8.04 2.01 -6.10
C LEU A 164 -6.61 1.59 -5.80
N GLY A 165 -5.82 2.44 -5.14
CA GLY A 165 -4.47 2.11 -4.66
C GLY A 165 -4.48 0.90 -3.74
N GLY A 166 -5.38 0.89 -2.75
CA GLY A 166 -5.58 -0.24 -1.85
C GLY A 166 -5.91 -1.54 -2.59
N CYS A 167 -6.83 -1.49 -3.55
CA CYS A 167 -7.18 -2.63 -4.42
C CYS A 167 -5.98 -3.14 -5.21
N CYS A 168 -5.23 -2.25 -5.86
CA CYS A 168 -4.03 -2.58 -6.62
C CYS A 168 -2.96 -3.21 -5.72
N GLY A 169 -2.71 -2.65 -4.54
CA GLY A 169 -1.75 -3.19 -3.57
C GLY A 169 -2.08 -4.62 -3.15
N ILE A 170 -3.34 -4.87 -2.79
CA ILE A 170 -3.82 -6.21 -2.44
C ILE A 170 -3.66 -7.19 -3.61
N ALA A 171 -4.03 -6.78 -4.82
CA ALA A 171 -3.94 -7.62 -6.02
C ALA A 171 -2.48 -7.99 -6.34
N ILE A 172 -1.56 -7.03 -6.31
CA ILE A 172 -0.13 -7.25 -6.53
C ILE A 172 0.43 -8.20 -5.48
N TYR A 173 0.12 -7.98 -4.20
CA TYR A 173 0.59 -8.82 -3.10
C TYR A 173 0.07 -10.26 -3.22
N ALA A 174 -1.23 -10.43 -3.50
CA ALA A 174 -1.84 -11.74 -3.68
C ALA A 174 -1.26 -12.48 -4.91
N GLY A 175 -1.06 -11.77 -6.03
CA GLY A 175 -0.44 -12.30 -7.23
C GLY A 175 1.01 -12.75 -7.00
N LEU A 176 1.80 -11.94 -6.29
CA LEU A 176 3.18 -12.28 -5.94
C LEU A 176 3.24 -13.53 -5.03
N GLN A 177 2.37 -13.60 -4.02
CA GLN A 177 2.26 -14.77 -3.16
C GLN A 177 1.87 -16.03 -3.92
N PHE A 178 0.95 -15.91 -4.89
CA PHE A 178 0.56 -17.01 -5.76
C PHE A 178 1.74 -17.49 -6.62
N LEU A 179 2.47 -16.55 -7.24
CA LEU A 179 3.65 -16.85 -8.07
C LEU A 179 4.76 -17.55 -7.27
N ILE A 180 5.10 -17.02 -6.10
CA ILE A 180 6.13 -17.60 -5.21
C ILE A 180 5.76 -19.04 -4.81
N ARG A 181 4.49 -19.27 -4.45
CA ARG A 181 4.00 -20.62 -4.10
C ARG A 181 4.08 -21.57 -5.29
N ARG A 182 3.77 -21.10 -6.50
CA ARG A 182 3.86 -21.89 -7.73
C ARG A 182 5.31 -22.30 -8.03
N ILE A 183 6.25 -21.36 -7.91
CA ILE A 183 7.69 -21.63 -8.12
C ILE A 183 8.22 -22.62 -7.09
N ARG A 184 7.85 -22.46 -5.80
CA ARG A 184 8.31 -23.35 -4.73
C ARG A 184 7.78 -24.78 -4.86
N LYS A 185 6.55 -24.96 -5.37
CA LYS A 185 5.99 -26.29 -5.65
C LYS A 185 6.74 -27.01 -6.78
N ARG A 186 7.16 -26.29 -7.83
CA ARG A 186 7.93 -26.87 -8.96
C ARG A 186 9.30 -27.41 -8.55
N LYS A 187 9.94 -26.84 -7.52
CA LYS A 187 11.25 -27.32 -7.02
C LYS A 187 11.18 -28.60 -6.18
N HIS A 188 9.98 -29.05 -5.79
CA HIS A 188 9.79 -30.22 -4.90
C HIS A 188 9.25 -31.46 -5.60
N THR A 189 9.16 -31.48 -6.94
CA THR A 189 8.88 -32.72 -7.68
C THR A 189 10.13 -33.61 -7.59
N PRO A 190 10.08 -34.77 -6.91
CA PRO A 190 11.24 -35.66 -6.88
C PRO A 190 11.47 -36.19 -8.29
N ILE A 191 12.71 -36.07 -8.77
CA ILE A 191 13.15 -36.75 -9.99
C ILE A 191 12.97 -38.24 -9.69
N GLN A 192 11.97 -38.87 -10.31
CA GLN A 192 11.88 -40.32 -10.34
C GLN A 192 13.08 -40.78 -11.17
N SER A 193 14.09 -41.31 -10.49
CA SER A 193 15.16 -42.08 -11.13
C SER A 193 14.55 -43.41 -11.58
N GLU A 194 14.43 -43.59 -12.89
CA GLU A 194 14.23 -44.90 -13.53
C GLU A 194 15.42 -45.84 -13.28
#